data_AF-A0A4V1X6R4-F1
#
_entry.id   AF-A0A4V1X6R4-F1
#
_cell.length_a   1.000
_cell.length_b   1.000
_cell.length_c   1.000
_cell.angle_alpha   90.00
_cell.angle_beta   90.00
_cell.angle_gamma   90.00
#
_symmetry.space_group_name_H-M   'P 1'
#
loop_
_entity.id
_entity.type
_entity.pdbx_description
1 polymer ?
#
loop_
_entity_poly.entity_id
_entity_poly.type
_entity_poly.pdbx_seq_one_letter_code
_entity_poly.pdbx_strand_id
1 'polypeptide(L)'
;MGNVYVAEGKPAQILSIIDWQSILVSPLFLQARFPDLVTIGEDYPLGKKEIPKLPPDFDELNVEDKKITEQRLKDNITAKGYELCTGVNNIRGWKALQIPLFLRELFIRCAEASEEGMVPLRACLIEYAANWKDIGFEGECPISFSEEDLRKHEQQFEEYSNYHRVHELARNVLGTDFEDWISPYVDFEIKRQQNTALLEEFARKSSQYDMSPERMREIWPYLDRSTSSPKQESVAYGFRQLLRSLGLF
;
A
#
# COMPACT_ATOMS: atom_id res chain seq x y z
N MET A 1 -5.09 -14.91 8.84
CA MET A 1 -6.26 -15.25 9.69
C MET A 1 -5.92 -16.30 10.75
N GLY A 2 -5.03 -15.99 11.71
CA GLY A 2 -4.68 -16.91 12.80
C GLY A 2 -5.52 -16.77 14.07
N ASN A 3 -6.34 -15.71 14.17
CA ASN A 3 -6.85 -15.22 15.46
C ASN A 3 -8.36 -15.45 15.69
N VAL A 4 -9.01 -16.24 14.83
CA VAL A 4 -10.44 -16.56 14.91
C VAL A 4 -10.62 -18.08 14.93
N TYR A 5 -11.18 -18.61 16.01
CA TYR A 5 -11.60 -20.01 16.09
C TYR A 5 -13.04 -20.15 15.61
N VAL A 6 -13.26 -21.10 14.71
CA VAL A 6 -14.58 -21.41 14.15
C VAL A 6 -15.02 -22.82 14.53
N ALA A 7 -16.33 -23.06 14.56
CA ALA A 7 -16.87 -24.36 14.90
C ALA A 7 -16.61 -25.38 13.80
N GLU A 8 -16.29 -26.62 14.20
CA GLU A 8 -16.09 -27.73 13.29
C GLU A 8 -17.36 -27.98 12.46
N GLY A 9 -17.21 -28.11 11.14
CA GLY A 9 -18.33 -28.27 10.21
C GLY A 9 -19.23 -27.03 10.04
N LYS A 10 -18.96 -25.91 10.74
CA LYS A 10 -19.74 -24.67 10.67
C LYS A 10 -18.81 -23.44 10.60
N PRO A 11 -18.17 -23.19 9.44
CA PRO A 11 -17.14 -22.15 9.31
C PRO A 11 -17.65 -20.71 9.55
N ALA A 12 -18.96 -20.47 9.43
CA ALA A 12 -19.56 -19.17 9.72
C ALA A 12 -19.79 -18.92 11.23
N GLN A 13 -19.64 -19.94 12.08
CA GLN A 13 -19.85 -19.81 13.52
C GLN A 13 -18.51 -19.57 14.21
N ILE A 14 -18.27 -18.32 14.60
CA ILE A 14 -17.12 -17.93 15.42
C ILE A 14 -17.33 -18.44 16.86
N LEU A 15 -16.37 -19.21 17.36
CA LEU A 15 -16.34 -19.71 18.74
C LEU A 15 -15.55 -18.79 19.67
N SER A 16 -14.43 -18.26 19.19
CA SER A 16 -13.56 -17.39 19.97
C SER A 16 -12.72 -16.49 19.07
N ILE A 17 -12.38 -15.32 19.57
CA ILE A 17 -11.36 -14.44 19.01
C ILE A 17 -10.22 -14.42 20.03
N ILE A 18 -9.00 -14.64 19.59
CA ILE A 18 -7.80 -14.68 20.44
C ILE A 18 -6.83 -13.57 20.05
N ASP A 19 -5.68 -13.50 20.73
CA ASP A 19 -4.59 -12.59 20.38
C ASP A 19 -4.99 -11.10 20.48
N TRP A 20 -5.54 -10.72 21.64
CA TRP A 20 -6.04 -9.37 21.91
C TRP A 20 -4.94 -8.40 22.37
N GLN A 21 -3.68 -8.83 22.43
CA GLN A 21 -2.56 -8.04 22.96
C GLN A 21 -2.25 -6.79 22.14
N SER A 22 -2.74 -6.73 20.89
CA SER A 22 -2.60 -5.58 19.99
C SER A 22 -3.91 -4.80 19.79
N ILE A 23 -4.91 -4.96 20.68
CA ILE A 23 -6.17 -4.23 20.56
C ILE A 23 -5.99 -2.72 20.81
N LEU A 24 -6.66 -1.90 20.00
CA LEU A 24 -6.58 -0.44 20.07
C LEU A 24 -7.98 0.18 20.18
N VAL A 25 -8.11 1.17 21.06
CA VAL A 25 -9.29 2.06 21.06
C VAL A 25 -9.03 3.18 20.06
N SER A 26 -9.73 3.16 18.93
CA SER A 26 -9.54 4.09 17.82
C SER A 26 -10.88 4.37 17.12
N PRO A 27 -11.05 5.50 16.41
CA PRO A 27 -12.23 5.72 15.57
C PRO A 27 -12.54 4.52 14.65
N LEU A 28 -13.82 4.17 14.54
CA LEU A 28 -14.24 2.98 13.77
C LEU A 28 -13.80 3.05 12.29
N PHE A 29 -13.73 4.24 11.72
CA PHE A 29 -13.28 4.45 10.34
C PHE A 29 -11.78 4.25 10.13
N LEU A 30 -10.98 4.05 11.19
CA LEU A 30 -9.59 3.59 11.08
C LEU A 30 -9.48 2.06 11.18
N GLN A 31 -10.50 1.42 11.75
CA GLN A 31 -10.52 -0.04 12.00
C GLN A 31 -11.33 -0.82 10.96
N ALA A 32 -12.34 -0.19 10.34
CA ALA A 32 -13.25 -0.86 9.40
C ALA A 32 -12.55 -1.21 8.08
N ARG A 33 -12.42 -2.49 7.74
CA ARG A 33 -11.81 -2.91 6.48
C ARG A 33 -12.59 -4.05 5.86
N PHE A 34 -12.36 -4.28 4.57
CA PHE A 34 -12.71 -5.57 4.00
C PHE A 34 -11.84 -6.66 4.66
N PRO A 35 -12.40 -7.84 4.95
CA PRO A 35 -11.60 -8.96 5.46
C PRO A 35 -10.63 -9.42 4.37
N ASP A 36 -9.46 -9.94 4.77
CA ASP A 36 -8.40 -10.34 3.83
C ASP A 36 -8.85 -11.41 2.80
N LEU A 37 -9.96 -12.13 3.06
CA LEU A 37 -10.55 -13.09 2.12
C LEU A 37 -11.31 -12.44 0.96
N VAL A 38 -11.57 -11.13 1.04
CA VAL A 38 -12.27 -10.35 0.03
C VAL A 38 -11.24 -9.43 -0.64
N THR A 39 -10.82 -9.83 -1.84
CA THR A 39 -9.93 -9.00 -2.67
C THR A 39 -10.72 -7.84 -3.26
N ILE A 40 -10.16 -6.64 -3.16
CA ILE A 40 -10.68 -5.41 -3.76
C ILE A 40 -9.63 -4.83 -4.71
N GLY A 41 -10.05 -4.44 -5.91
CA GLY A 41 -9.20 -3.66 -6.82
C GLY A 41 -9.09 -2.21 -6.36
N GLU A 42 -8.06 -1.49 -6.86
CA GLU A 42 -7.87 -0.05 -6.61
C GLU A 42 -9.05 0.78 -7.10
N ASP A 43 -9.69 0.33 -8.17
CA ASP A 43 -10.84 0.96 -8.83
C ASP A 43 -12.20 0.48 -8.28
N TYR A 44 -12.21 -0.27 -7.17
CA TYR A 44 -13.46 -0.80 -6.63
C TYR A 44 -14.43 0.33 -6.24
N PRO A 45 -15.63 0.40 -6.84
CA PRO A 45 -16.55 1.49 -6.57
C PRO A 45 -17.29 1.26 -5.26
N LEU A 46 -16.90 1.95 -4.19
CA LEU A 46 -17.62 1.92 -2.91
C LEU A 46 -19.03 2.51 -3.06
N GLY A 47 -19.99 1.94 -2.34
CA GLY A 47 -21.36 2.40 -2.28
C GLY A 47 -22.37 1.48 -2.94
N LYS A 48 -23.65 1.85 -2.83
CA LYS A 48 -24.78 0.97 -3.18
C LYS A 48 -25.21 1.01 -4.65
N LYS A 49 -24.79 2.03 -5.39
CA LYS A 49 -25.34 2.32 -6.73
C LYS A 49 -24.59 1.59 -7.83
N GLU A 50 -23.29 1.44 -7.66
CA GLU A 50 -22.43 0.87 -8.68
C GLU A 50 -22.29 -0.63 -8.47
N ILE A 51 -22.67 -1.36 -9.51
CA ILE A 51 -22.55 -2.82 -9.55
C ILE A 51 -21.38 -3.12 -10.49
N PRO A 52 -20.40 -3.93 -10.06
CA PRO A 52 -19.30 -4.36 -10.92
C PRO A 52 -19.81 -5.00 -12.21
N LYS A 53 -19.21 -4.61 -13.34
CA LYS A 53 -19.55 -5.09 -14.69
C LYS A 53 -18.27 -5.32 -15.48
N LEU A 54 -18.39 -6.09 -16.56
CA LEU A 54 -17.32 -6.18 -17.54
C LEU A 54 -17.08 -4.81 -18.20
N PRO A 55 -15.82 -4.49 -18.53
CA PRO A 55 -15.51 -3.27 -19.25
C PRO A 55 -16.03 -3.35 -20.70
N PRO A 56 -16.35 -2.21 -21.35
CA PRO A 56 -16.96 -2.20 -22.69
C PRO A 56 -16.10 -2.84 -23.78
N ASP A 57 -14.78 -2.81 -23.63
CA ASP A 57 -13.76 -3.36 -24.53
C ASP A 57 -13.43 -4.82 -24.24
N PHE A 58 -14.15 -5.49 -23.34
CA PHE A 58 -13.89 -6.87 -22.94
C PHE A 58 -13.76 -7.83 -24.12
N ASP A 59 -14.60 -7.66 -25.15
CA ASP A 59 -14.60 -8.54 -26.33
C ASP A 59 -13.33 -8.41 -27.18
N GLU A 60 -12.65 -7.27 -27.10
CA GLU A 60 -11.42 -6.96 -27.84
C GLU A 60 -10.16 -7.51 -27.14
N LEU A 61 -10.29 -7.92 -25.86
CA LEU A 61 -9.18 -8.47 -25.08
C LEU A 61 -8.71 -9.84 -25.60
N ASN A 62 -7.43 -10.14 -25.40
CA ASN A 62 -6.89 -11.47 -25.64
C ASN A 62 -7.41 -12.48 -24.60
N VAL A 63 -7.17 -13.77 -24.85
CA VAL A 63 -7.71 -14.86 -24.00
C VAL A 63 -7.22 -14.77 -22.54
N GLU A 64 -5.99 -14.33 -22.31
CA GLU A 64 -5.44 -14.25 -20.96
C GLU A 64 -6.02 -13.05 -20.19
N ASP A 65 -6.08 -11.89 -20.84
CA ASP A 65 -6.66 -10.67 -20.27
C ASP A 65 -8.17 -10.82 -20.02
N LYS A 66 -8.87 -11.60 -20.85
CA LYS A 66 -10.27 -11.98 -20.58
C LYS A 66 -10.41 -12.75 -19.28
N LYS A 67 -9.58 -13.77 -19.04
CA LYS A 67 -9.64 -14.54 -17.78
C LYS A 67 -9.33 -13.66 -16.57
N ILE A 68 -8.33 -12.79 -16.66
CA ILE A 68 -7.98 -11.85 -15.60
C ILE A 68 -9.17 -10.92 -15.31
N THR A 69 -9.77 -10.36 -16.36
CA THR A 69 -10.93 -9.46 -16.23
C THR A 69 -12.15 -10.18 -15.64
N GLU A 70 -12.42 -11.42 -16.05
CA GLU A 70 -13.48 -12.24 -15.48
C GLU A 70 -13.23 -12.56 -13.99
N GLN A 71 -11.98 -12.83 -13.61
CA GLN A 71 -11.63 -13.07 -12.21
C GLN A 71 -11.80 -11.80 -11.37
N ARG A 72 -11.29 -10.66 -11.84
CA ARG A 72 -11.50 -9.35 -11.20
C ARG A 72 -12.97 -9.03 -11.02
N LEU A 73 -13.81 -9.35 -12.02
CA LEU A 73 -15.25 -9.17 -11.91
C LEU A 73 -15.84 -10.03 -10.78
N LYS A 74 -15.45 -11.30 -10.66
CA LYS A 74 -15.91 -12.19 -9.58
C LYS A 74 -15.50 -11.67 -8.21
N ASP A 75 -14.27 -11.19 -8.08
CA ASP A 75 -13.74 -10.63 -6.83
C ASP A 75 -14.52 -9.37 -6.45
N ASN A 76 -14.72 -8.44 -7.39
CA ASN A 76 -15.50 -7.23 -7.17
C ASN A 76 -16.97 -7.52 -6.85
N ILE A 77 -17.60 -8.52 -7.49
CA ILE A 77 -18.96 -8.96 -7.14
C ILE A 77 -19.00 -9.49 -5.71
N THR A 78 -18.00 -10.27 -5.30
CA THR A 78 -17.89 -10.80 -3.94
C THR A 78 -17.73 -9.66 -2.93
N ALA A 79 -16.86 -8.69 -3.22
CA ALA A 79 -16.69 -7.49 -2.42
C ALA A 79 -17.99 -6.68 -2.31
N LYS A 80 -18.73 -6.52 -3.40
CA LYS A 80 -20.03 -5.84 -3.40
C LYS A 80 -21.05 -6.59 -2.55
N GLY A 81 -21.10 -7.91 -2.64
CA GLY A 81 -21.93 -8.75 -1.78
C GLY A 81 -21.61 -8.53 -0.31
N TYR A 82 -20.33 -8.57 0.06
CA TYR A 82 -19.88 -8.29 1.43
C TYR A 82 -20.28 -6.88 1.89
N GLU A 83 -20.04 -5.87 1.06
CA GLU A 83 -20.37 -4.47 1.39
C GLU A 83 -21.87 -4.29 1.64
N LEU A 84 -22.72 -4.80 0.75
CA LEU A 84 -24.18 -4.69 0.88
C LEU A 84 -24.70 -5.44 2.11
N CYS A 85 -24.21 -6.66 2.35
CA CYS A 85 -24.53 -7.44 3.55
C CYS A 85 -24.06 -6.73 4.83
N THR A 86 -22.89 -6.08 4.80
CA THR A 86 -22.41 -5.25 5.91
C THR A 86 -23.36 -4.07 6.14
N GLY A 87 -23.86 -3.44 5.08
CA GLY A 87 -24.86 -2.37 5.18
C GLY A 87 -26.15 -2.79 5.90
N VAL A 88 -26.59 -4.04 5.71
CA VAL A 88 -27.79 -4.59 6.35
C VAL A 88 -27.51 -5.02 7.79
N ASN A 89 -26.42 -5.75 8.03
CA ASN A 89 -26.15 -6.40 9.31
C ASN A 89 -25.33 -5.54 10.28
N ASN A 90 -24.57 -4.57 9.77
CA ASN A 90 -23.68 -3.70 10.53
C ASN A 90 -23.59 -2.31 9.87
N ILE A 91 -24.66 -1.52 9.99
CA ILE A 91 -24.73 -0.19 9.39
C ILE A 91 -23.62 0.75 9.85
N ARG A 92 -23.10 0.60 11.09
CA ARG A 92 -21.99 1.41 11.60
C ARG A 92 -20.68 1.07 10.89
N GLY A 93 -20.38 -0.22 10.73
CA GLY A 93 -19.23 -0.69 9.97
C GLY A 93 -19.31 -0.27 8.51
N TRP A 94 -20.50 -0.39 7.90
CA TRP A 94 -20.71 0.08 6.52
C TRP A 94 -20.43 1.58 6.39
N LYS A 95 -21.00 2.43 7.26
CA LYS A 95 -20.72 3.88 7.26
C LYS A 95 -19.24 4.19 7.42
N ALA A 96 -18.54 3.43 8.26
CA ALA A 96 -17.11 3.58 8.47
C ALA A 96 -16.28 3.22 7.21
N LEU A 97 -16.73 2.24 6.40
CA LEU A 97 -16.14 1.92 5.10
C LEU A 97 -16.39 3.00 4.03
N GLN A 98 -17.45 3.82 4.18
CA GLN A 98 -17.76 4.89 3.24
C GLN A 98 -16.93 6.17 3.49
N ILE A 99 -16.13 6.21 4.55
CA ILE A 99 -15.25 7.35 4.80
C ILE A 99 -14.16 7.37 3.72
N PRO A 100 -13.94 8.50 3.02
CA PRO A 100 -12.92 8.60 1.99
C PRO A 100 -11.55 8.11 2.47
N LEU A 101 -10.87 7.34 1.61
CA LEU A 101 -9.61 6.69 1.97
C LEU A 101 -8.57 7.71 2.43
N PHE A 102 -8.44 8.86 1.76
CA PHE A 102 -7.47 9.89 2.12
C PHE A 102 -7.64 10.39 3.56
N LEU A 103 -8.88 10.40 4.11
CA LEU A 103 -9.13 10.78 5.50
C LEU A 103 -8.56 9.77 6.50
N ARG A 104 -8.59 8.48 6.13
CA ARG A 104 -7.96 7.43 6.91
C ARG A 104 -6.43 7.49 6.76
N GLU A 105 -5.95 7.65 5.53
CA GLU A 105 -4.52 7.63 5.21
C GLU A 105 -3.75 8.69 5.99
N LEU A 106 -4.33 9.88 6.24
CA LEU A 106 -3.68 10.89 7.08
C LEU A 106 -3.21 10.34 8.43
N PHE A 107 -4.04 9.55 9.11
CA PHE A 107 -3.67 8.98 10.42
C PHE A 107 -2.59 7.91 10.30
N ILE A 108 -2.67 7.09 9.25
CA ILE A 108 -1.69 6.03 8.97
C ILE A 108 -0.33 6.67 8.64
N ARG A 109 -0.30 7.62 7.69
CA ARG A 109 0.94 8.29 7.26
C ARG A 109 1.53 9.21 8.33
N CYS A 110 0.72 9.75 9.23
CA CYS A 110 1.22 10.41 10.44
C CYS A 110 2.00 9.45 11.34
N ALA A 111 1.50 8.22 11.54
CA ALA A 111 2.17 7.23 12.38
C ALA A 111 3.44 6.68 11.72
N GLU A 112 3.43 6.55 10.40
CA GLU A 112 4.54 6.00 9.60
C GLU A 112 5.58 7.06 9.21
N ALA A 113 5.33 8.35 9.47
CA ALA A 113 6.17 9.44 8.96
C ALA A 113 7.66 9.27 9.29
N SER A 114 8.01 8.74 10.48
CA SER A 114 9.41 8.51 10.86
C SER A 114 10.11 7.39 10.08
N GLU A 115 9.34 6.46 9.53
CA GLU A 115 9.83 5.27 8.83
C GLU A 115 9.77 5.49 7.32
N GLU A 116 8.63 5.99 6.83
CA GLU A 116 8.27 6.13 5.42
C GLU A 116 8.60 7.50 4.81
N GLY A 117 8.95 8.49 5.63
CA GLY A 117 9.16 9.85 5.14
C GLY A 117 7.92 10.74 5.24
N MET A 118 8.13 12.05 5.07
CA MET A 118 7.05 13.04 5.07
C MET A 118 6.30 13.14 3.73
N VAL A 119 6.81 12.53 2.66
CA VAL A 119 6.21 12.59 1.31
C VAL A 119 4.77 12.07 1.29
N PRO A 120 4.46 10.83 1.71
CA PRO A 120 3.09 10.32 1.70
C PRO A 120 2.16 11.11 2.64
N LEU A 121 2.68 11.58 3.78
CA LEU A 121 1.92 12.44 4.69
C LEU A 121 1.55 13.79 4.03
N ARG A 122 2.50 14.40 3.30
CA ARG A 122 2.26 15.65 2.56
C ARG A 122 1.20 15.45 1.46
N ALA A 123 1.20 14.31 0.77
CA ALA A 123 0.15 13.98 -0.20
C ALA A 123 -1.23 13.99 0.45
N CYS A 124 -1.36 13.36 1.64
CA CYS A 124 -2.60 13.39 2.41
C CYS A 124 -3.02 14.83 2.77
N LEU A 125 -2.08 15.65 3.25
CA LEU A 125 -2.37 17.04 3.63
C LEU A 125 -2.80 17.90 2.43
N ILE A 126 -2.22 17.68 1.25
CA ILE A 126 -2.64 18.35 0.01
C ILE A 126 -4.07 17.97 -0.36
N GLU A 127 -4.41 16.67 -0.31
CA GLU A 127 -5.79 16.20 -0.54
C GLU A 127 -6.78 16.79 0.48
N TYR A 128 -6.40 16.88 1.75
CA TYR A 128 -7.22 17.53 2.77
C TYR A 128 -7.45 19.02 2.48
N ALA A 129 -6.41 19.74 2.06
CA ALA A 129 -6.51 21.16 1.73
C ALA A 129 -7.42 21.37 0.50
N ALA A 130 -7.31 20.51 -0.51
CA ALA A 130 -8.12 20.55 -1.72
C ALA A 130 -9.61 20.26 -1.44
N ASN A 131 -9.90 19.33 -0.52
CA ASN A 131 -11.27 18.85 -0.26
C ASN A 131 -11.88 19.41 1.04
N TRP A 132 -11.26 20.40 1.70
CA TRP A 132 -11.61 20.89 3.05
C TRP A 132 -13.11 21.19 3.25
N LYS A 133 -13.72 21.88 2.28
CA LYS A 133 -15.15 22.25 2.33
C LYS A 133 -16.05 21.06 2.03
N ASP A 134 -15.65 20.20 1.10
CA ASP A 134 -16.45 19.06 0.63
C ASP A 134 -16.57 17.97 1.69
N ILE A 135 -15.54 17.80 2.53
CA ILE A 135 -15.58 16.93 3.71
C ILE A 135 -16.37 17.54 4.88
N GLY A 136 -16.85 18.78 4.74
CA GLY A 136 -17.74 19.43 5.71
C GLY A 136 -17.03 20.08 6.90
N PHE A 137 -15.74 20.41 6.80
CA PHE A 137 -15.07 21.17 7.84
C PHE A 137 -15.44 22.65 7.79
N GLU A 138 -15.62 23.24 8.97
CA GLU A 138 -15.98 24.65 9.13
C GLU A 138 -14.75 25.55 9.01
N GLY A 139 -14.96 26.79 8.56
CA GLY A 139 -13.92 27.80 8.44
C GLY A 139 -13.00 27.60 7.24
N GLU A 140 -11.93 28.39 7.22
CA GLU A 140 -10.87 28.28 6.22
C GLU A 140 -9.93 27.13 6.58
N CYS A 141 -9.38 26.46 5.56
CA CYS A 141 -8.39 25.42 5.80
C CYS A 141 -7.14 26.04 6.45
N PRO A 142 -6.64 25.50 7.57
CA PRO A 142 -5.49 26.07 8.28
C PRO A 142 -4.16 25.86 7.54
N ILE A 143 -4.18 25.04 6.49
CA ILE A 143 -3.02 24.72 5.66
C ILE A 143 -3.30 25.10 4.21
N SER A 144 -2.29 25.59 3.54
CA SER A 144 -2.35 25.95 2.12
C SER A 144 -1.01 25.67 1.47
N PHE A 145 -1.05 25.25 0.21
CA PHE A 145 0.15 24.97 -0.57
C PHE A 145 0.21 25.93 -1.75
N SER A 146 1.38 26.53 -1.99
CA SER A 146 1.62 27.31 -3.20
C SER A 146 1.73 26.40 -4.44
N GLU A 147 1.61 26.96 -5.64
CA GLU A 147 1.84 26.20 -6.88
C GLU A 147 3.26 25.57 -6.91
N GLU A 148 4.25 26.29 -6.38
CA GLU A 148 5.62 25.77 -6.27
C GLU A 148 5.74 24.64 -5.25
N ASP A 149 4.97 24.68 -4.16
CA ASP A 149 4.90 23.57 -3.20
C ASP A 149 4.30 22.32 -3.81
N LEU A 150 3.26 22.47 -4.62
CA LEU A 150 2.59 21.36 -5.30
C LEU A 150 3.53 20.75 -6.35
N ARG A 151 4.17 21.58 -7.18
CA ARG A 151 5.14 21.12 -8.19
C ARG A 151 6.33 20.38 -7.58
N LYS A 152 6.88 20.88 -6.48
CA LYS A 152 7.95 20.18 -5.74
C LYS A 152 7.47 18.86 -5.18
N HIS A 153 6.27 18.84 -4.61
CA HIS A 153 5.72 17.61 -4.03
C HIS A 153 5.48 16.55 -5.10
N GLU A 154 4.95 16.91 -6.27
CA GLU A 154 4.71 16.00 -7.39
C GLU A 154 6.00 15.27 -7.80
N GLN A 155 7.11 16.01 -7.97
CA GLN A 155 8.41 15.41 -8.25
C GLN A 155 8.88 14.47 -7.12
N GLN A 156 8.76 14.88 -5.86
CA GLN A 156 9.13 14.04 -4.71
C GLN A 156 8.26 12.78 -4.59
N PHE A 157 6.98 12.88 -4.92
CA PHE A 157 6.03 11.80 -4.87
C PHE A 157 6.28 10.78 -5.99
N GLU A 158 6.68 11.24 -7.18
CA GLU A 158 7.14 10.38 -8.26
C GLU A 158 8.39 9.59 -7.87
N GLU A 159 9.40 10.25 -7.30
CA GLU A 159 10.61 9.59 -6.79
C GLU A 159 10.28 8.55 -5.70
N TYR A 160 9.39 8.91 -4.76
CA TYR A 160 8.89 8.01 -3.71
C TYR A 160 8.17 6.80 -4.31
N SER A 161 7.30 7.02 -5.31
CA SER A 161 6.52 5.96 -5.96
C SER A 161 7.42 4.99 -6.74
N ASN A 162 8.41 5.52 -7.46
CA ASN A 162 9.38 4.70 -8.20
C ASN A 162 10.23 3.85 -7.24
N TYR A 163 10.67 4.41 -6.10
CA TYR A 163 11.35 3.64 -5.05
C TYR A 163 10.49 2.46 -4.56
N HIS A 164 9.24 2.72 -4.18
CA HIS A 164 8.34 1.70 -3.64
C HIS A 164 7.98 0.64 -4.67
N ARG A 165 7.79 1.03 -5.94
CA ARG A 165 7.54 0.10 -7.04
C ARG A 165 8.70 -0.88 -7.23
N VAL A 166 9.95 -0.41 -7.18
CA VAL A 166 11.12 -1.28 -7.27
C VAL A 166 11.15 -2.27 -6.11
N HIS A 167 10.89 -1.80 -4.89
CA HIS A 167 10.87 -2.64 -3.69
C HIS A 167 9.77 -3.70 -3.73
N GLU A 168 8.55 -3.32 -4.13
CA GLU A 168 7.44 -4.23 -4.30
C GLU A 168 7.72 -5.31 -5.35
N LEU A 169 8.25 -4.92 -6.51
CA LEU A 169 8.61 -5.88 -7.55
C LEU A 169 9.72 -6.83 -7.08
N ALA A 170 10.74 -6.32 -6.38
CA ALA A 170 11.79 -7.14 -5.80
C ALA A 170 11.21 -8.17 -4.81
N ARG A 171 10.32 -7.73 -3.91
CA ARG A 171 9.62 -8.61 -2.96
C ARG A 171 8.82 -9.70 -3.65
N ASN A 172 7.99 -9.31 -4.62
CA ASN A 172 7.13 -10.24 -5.35
C ASN A 172 7.93 -11.30 -6.13
N VAL A 173 9.02 -10.90 -6.78
CA VAL A 173 9.86 -11.83 -7.56
C VAL A 173 10.70 -12.73 -6.65
N LEU A 174 11.22 -12.20 -5.54
CA LEU A 174 12.03 -12.97 -4.60
C LEU A 174 11.18 -13.76 -3.61
N GLY A 175 9.88 -13.53 -3.55
CA GLY A 175 8.96 -14.22 -2.65
C GLY A 175 9.31 -13.97 -1.18
N THR A 176 9.72 -12.75 -0.86
CA THR A 176 9.87 -12.28 0.51
C THR A 176 8.56 -11.72 1.02
N ASP A 177 8.33 -11.81 2.33
CA ASP A 177 7.18 -11.15 2.96
C ASP A 177 7.43 -9.65 3.22
N PHE A 178 6.50 -9.00 3.91
CA PHE A 178 6.60 -7.58 4.24
C PHE A 178 7.68 -7.24 5.27
N GLU A 179 8.23 -8.25 5.95
CA GLU A 179 9.35 -8.16 6.88
C GLU A 179 10.66 -8.67 6.25
N ASP A 180 10.67 -8.84 4.92
CA ASP A 180 11.79 -9.34 4.13
C ASP A 180 12.21 -10.79 4.46
N TRP A 181 11.35 -11.58 5.10
CA TRP A 181 11.64 -12.98 5.37
C TRP A 181 11.41 -13.85 4.14
N ILE A 182 12.29 -14.82 3.97
CA ILE A 182 12.06 -15.97 3.08
C ILE A 182 11.62 -17.18 3.90
N SER A 183 10.83 -18.05 3.27
CA SER A 183 10.42 -19.31 3.88
C SER A 183 11.64 -20.16 4.31
N PRO A 184 11.63 -20.76 5.51
CA PRO A 184 12.75 -21.59 5.99
C PRO A 184 12.96 -22.86 5.17
N TYR A 185 12.02 -23.20 4.29
CA TYR A 185 12.10 -24.34 3.38
C TYR A 185 12.79 -24.00 2.05
N VAL A 186 13.20 -22.75 1.86
CA VAL A 186 13.89 -22.29 0.65
C VAL A 186 15.39 -22.22 0.94
N ASP A 187 16.20 -22.70 -0.01
CA ASP A 187 17.66 -22.56 0.07
C ASP A 187 18.04 -21.08 -0.04
N PHE A 188 18.64 -20.55 1.03
CA PHE A 188 19.09 -19.17 1.12
C PHE A 188 20.11 -18.80 0.04
N GLU A 189 20.99 -19.74 -0.33
CA GLU A 189 22.00 -19.50 -1.36
C GLU A 189 21.38 -19.29 -2.74
N ILE A 190 20.32 -20.05 -3.06
CA ILE A 190 19.55 -19.86 -4.28
C ILE A 190 18.89 -18.47 -4.26
N LYS A 191 18.32 -18.05 -3.13
CA LYS A 191 17.71 -16.71 -3.00
C LYS A 191 18.73 -15.58 -3.12
N ARG A 192 19.94 -15.76 -2.58
CA ARG A 192 21.03 -14.79 -2.75
C ARG A 192 21.45 -14.65 -4.21
N GLN A 193 21.56 -15.76 -4.93
CA GLN A 193 21.86 -15.74 -6.37
C GLN A 193 20.74 -15.08 -7.19
N GLN A 194 19.48 -15.40 -6.88
CA GLN A 194 18.31 -14.77 -7.51
C GLN A 194 18.28 -13.27 -7.26
N ASN A 195 18.57 -12.83 -6.04
CA ASN A 195 18.64 -11.43 -5.68
C ASN A 195 19.71 -10.68 -6.51
N THR A 196 20.93 -11.22 -6.59
CA THR A 196 22.00 -10.63 -7.41
C THR A 196 21.61 -10.54 -8.88
N ALA A 197 21.07 -11.62 -9.45
CA ALA A 197 20.63 -11.63 -10.86
C ALA A 197 19.49 -10.64 -11.11
N LEU A 198 18.56 -10.52 -10.17
CA LEU A 198 17.44 -9.59 -10.27
C LEU A 198 17.91 -8.14 -10.21
N LEU A 199 18.84 -7.81 -9.30
CA LEU A 199 19.45 -6.48 -9.23
C LEU A 199 20.12 -6.11 -10.55
N GLU A 200 20.91 -7.00 -11.14
CA GLU A 200 21.57 -6.74 -12.43
C GLU A 200 20.56 -6.46 -13.55
N GLU A 201 19.48 -7.24 -13.60
CA GLU A 201 18.43 -7.04 -14.60
C GLU A 201 17.67 -5.71 -14.39
N PHE A 202 17.37 -5.35 -13.15
CA PHE A 202 16.76 -4.07 -12.81
C PHE A 202 17.70 -2.89 -13.11
N ALA A 203 18.99 -3.01 -12.81
CA ALA A 203 19.98 -1.99 -13.14
C ALA A 203 20.09 -1.80 -14.66
N ARG A 204 20.06 -2.90 -15.44
CA ARG A 204 20.06 -2.88 -16.90
C ARG A 204 18.79 -2.23 -17.47
N LYS A 205 17.64 -2.41 -16.81
CA LYS A 205 16.33 -1.85 -17.19
C LYS A 205 15.97 -0.56 -16.45
N SER A 206 16.93 0.07 -15.76
CA SER A 206 16.68 1.20 -14.85
C SER A 206 15.97 2.38 -15.52
N SER A 207 16.20 2.61 -16.82
CA SER A 207 15.51 3.64 -17.59
C SER A 207 13.99 3.45 -17.71
N GLN A 208 13.46 2.23 -17.50
CA GLN A 208 12.01 1.97 -17.46
C GLN A 208 11.34 2.49 -16.19
N TYR A 209 12.14 2.88 -15.20
CA TYR A 209 11.71 3.38 -13.89
C TYR A 209 12.18 4.82 -13.65
N ASP A 210 12.61 5.53 -14.71
CA ASP A 210 13.19 6.87 -14.65
C ASP A 210 14.40 6.97 -13.68
N MET A 211 15.20 5.91 -13.62
CA MET A 211 16.39 5.84 -12.77
C MET A 211 17.65 5.51 -13.57
N SER A 212 18.82 5.88 -13.01
CA SER A 212 20.11 5.39 -13.49
C SER A 212 20.41 4.00 -12.91
N PRO A 213 21.29 3.21 -13.55
CA PRO A 213 21.74 1.92 -13.00
C PRO A 213 22.36 2.04 -11.61
N GLU A 214 23.08 3.14 -11.34
CA GLU A 214 23.71 3.42 -10.05
C GLU A 214 22.65 3.72 -9.00
N ARG A 215 21.64 4.54 -9.34
CA ARG A 215 20.53 4.84 -8.44
C ARG A 215 19.74 3.57 -8.10
N MET A 216 19.48 2.71 -9.09
CA MET A 216 18.81 1.42 -8.90
C MET A 216 19.55 0.53 -7.88
N ARG A 217 20.88 0.49 -7.95
CA ARG A 217 21.72 -0.25 -6.98
C ARG A 217 21.69 0.37 -5.59
N GLU A 218 21.70 1.70 -5.51
CA GLU A 218 21.67 2.42 -4.24
C GLU A 218 20.37 2.15 -3.46
N ILE A 219 19.23 2.13 -4.16
CA ILE A 219 17.93 1.96 -3.54
C ILE A 219 17.53 0.50 -3.35
N TRP A 220 18.33 -0.47 -3.81
CA TRP A 220 17.94 -1.88 -3.81
C TRP A 220 17.66 -2.39 -2.39
N PRO A 221 16.53 -3.09 -2.13
CA PRO A 221 16.17 -3.51 -0.78
C PRO A 221 17.16 -4.50 -0.15
N TYR A 222 17.76 -5.37 -0.98
CA TYR A 222 18.52 -6.53 -0.51
C TYR A 222 20.03 -6.41 -0.80
N LEU A 223 20.66 -5.37 -0.24
CA LEU A 223 22.11 -5.19 -0.35
C LEU A 223 22.87 -6.15 0.56
N ASP A 224 23.92 -6.79 0.05
CA ASP A 224 24.81 -7.64 0.85
C ASP A 224 25.74 -6.77 1.70
N ARG A 225 25.31 -6.51 2.95
CA ARG A 225 26.01 -5.64 3.90
C ARG A 225 27.28 -6.25 4.49
N SER A 226 27.64 -7.48 4.13
CA SER A 226 28.88 -8.14 4.58
C SER A 226 30.14 -7.62 3.88
N THR A 227 29.98 -6.95 2.73
CA THR A 227 31.10 -6.38 1.93
C THR A 227 31.17 -4.86 1.99
N SER A 228 30.21 -4.23 2.68
CA SER A 228 30.11 -2.78 2.77
C SER A 228 30.98 -2.20 3.88
N SER A 229 31.92 -1.30 3.52
CA SER A 229 32.71 -0.51 4.47
C SER A 229 31.78 0.28 5.41
N PRO A 230 32.17 0.58 6.68
CA PRO A 230 31.38 1.39 7.63
C PRO A 230 30.90 2.76 7.12
N LYS A 231 31.33 3.22 5.95
CA LYS A 231 30.76 4.37 5.23
C LYS A 231 29.38 4.11 4.61
N GLN A 232 28.94 2.86 4.44
CA GLN A 232 27.64 2.50 3.84
C GLN A 232 26.53 2.29 4.89
N GLU A 233 26.86 2.04 6.16
CA GLU A 233 25.91 2.18 7.28
C GLU A 233 25.40 3.64 7.39
N SER A 234 26.21 4.59 6.94
CA SER A 234 25.89 6.01 6.87
C SER A 234 24.97 6.41 5.71
N VAL A 235 24.56 5.53 4.78
CA VAL A 235 23.71 5.95 3.64
C VAL A 235 22.23 5.77 3.95
N ALA A 236 21.82 4.67 4.59
CA ALA A 236 20.43 4.53 5.09
C ALA A 236 20.16 5.45 6.30
N TYR A 237 21.15 5.62 7.17
CA TYR A 237 21.11 6.61 8.25
C TYR A 237 21.34 8.04 7.74
N GLY A 238 22.13 8.20 6.68
CA GLY A 238 22.43 9.48 6.05
C GLY A 238 21.31 9.98 5.17
N PHE A 239 20.47 9.14 4.59
CA PHE A 239 19.25 9.58 3.91
C PHE A 239 18.30 10.22 4.93
N ARG A 240 18.15 9.61 6.11
CA ARG A 240 17.42 10.22 7.25
C ARG A 240 18.07 11.52 7.76
N GLN A 241 19.40 11.65 7.71
CA GLN A 241 20.13 12.84 8.15
C GLN A 241 20.19 13.95 7.09
N LEU A 242 20.18 13.60 5.80
CA LEU A 242 20.14 14.49 4.64
C LEU A 242 18.74 15.08 4.45
N LEU A 243 17.69 14.30 4.73
CA LEU A 243 16.32 14.80 4.79
C LEU A 243 16.13 15.78 5.97
N ARG A 244 16.80 15.56 7.12
CA ARG A 244 16.86 16.55 8.23
C ARG A 244 17.69 17.80 7.88
N SER A 245 18.79 17.67 7.15
CA SER A 245 19.62 18.84 6.77
C SER A 245 19.01 19.69 5.65
N LEU A 246 18.11 19.10 4.86
CA LEU A 246 17.30 19.79 3.84
C LEU A 246 15.96 20.33 4.39
N GLY A 247 15.69 20.17 5.70
CA GLY A 247 14.47 20.69 6.34
C GLY A 247 13.18 20.01 5.88
N LEU A 248 13.28 18.77 5.38
CA LEU A 248 12.14 17.94 4.96
C LEU A 248 11.67 16.99 6.08
N PHE A 249 12.26 17.14 7.28
CA PHE A 249 11.86 16.65 8.59
C PHE A 249 12.24 17.67 9.66
#